data_AF-A0A3M1BZW5-F1
#
_entry.id   AF-A0A3M1BZW5-F1
#
_cell.length_a   1.000
_cell.length_b   1.000
_cell.length_c   1.000
_cell.angle_alpha   90.00
_cell.angle_beta   90.00
_cell.angle_gamma   90.00
#
_symmetry.space_group_name_H-M   'P 1'
#
loop_
_entity.id
_entity.type
_entity.pdbx_description
1 polymer ?
#
loop_
_entity_poly.entity_id
_entity_poly.type
_entity_poly.pdbx_seq_one_letter_code
_entity_poly.pdbx_strand_id
1 'polypeptide(L)'
;MQGKIGLYPFTPENLMRVGLALCTYLKIHRGTEKPRMSVGALNFLTLCVTVGFMAGGGDVYMDEEGDIILKHTIEEGNARLWIENMESYELRMVESILFSRYNMPRAEGEEVGSLWILKKLL
;
A
#
# COMPACT_ATOMS: atom_id res chain seq x y z
N MET A 1 -6.42 -8.07 -5.67
CA MET A 1 -5.92 -8.10 -7.07
C MET A 1 -5.19 -9.41 -7.32
N GLN A 2 -5.22 -9.94 -8.55
CA GLN A 2 -4.49 -11.14 -8.96
C GLN A 2 -3.87 -10.91 -10.35
N GLY A 3 -2.75 -11.57 -10.64
CA GLY A 3 -2.07 -11.47 -11.93
C GLY A 3 -0.60 -11.86 -11.88
N LYS A 4 0.10 -11.65 -12.99
CA LYS A 4 1.52 -11.97 -13.13
C LYS A 4 2.38 -10.78 -12.71
N ILE A 5 3.40 -11.03 -11.89
CA ILE A 5 4.34 -9.98 -11.44
C ILE A 5 5.01 -9.31 -12.65
N GLY A 6 5.04 -7.98 -12.67
CA GLY A 6 5.63 -7.19 -13.76
C GLY A 6 4.67 -6.90 -14.93
N LEU A 7 3.49 -7.50 -14.95
CA LEU A 7 2.42 -7.19 -15.92
C LEU A 7 1.23 -6.57 -15.18
N TYR A 8 0.40 -5.78 -15.87
CA TYR A 8 -0.81 -5.25 -15.24
C TYR A 8 -1.67 -6.41 -14.67
N PRO A 9 -2.11 -6.32 -13.40
CA PRO A 9 -2.13 -5.13 -12.54
C PRO A 9 -0.93 -4.97 -11.58
N PHE A 10 0.14 -5.75 -11.73
CA PHE A 10 1.34 -5.76 -10.89
C PHE A 10 2.58 -5.14 -11.57
N THR A 11 2.39 -4.05 -12.31
CA THR A 11 3.52 -3.20 -12.71
C THR A 11 3.95 -2.31 -11.53
N PRO A 12 5.23 -1.86 -11.47
CA PRO A 12 5.69 -0.95 -10.41
C PRO A 12 4.84 0.31 -10.30
N GLU A 13 4.50 0.92 -11.43
CA GLU A 13 3.74 2.17 -11.49
C GLU A 13 2.32 1.98 -10.95
N ASN A 14 1.67 0.86 -11.32
CA ASN A 14 0.32 0.60 -10.84
C ASN A 14 0.31 0.31 -9.34
N LEU A 15 1.25 -0.49 -8.85
CA LEU A 15 1.37 -0.81 -7.42
C LEU A 15 1.71 0.43 -6.58
N MET A 16 2.57 1.32 -7.07
CA MET A 16 2.85 2.60 -6.43
C MET A 16 1.60 3.49 -6.39
N ARG A 17 0.81 3.54 -7.47
CA ARG A 17 -0.48 4.24 -7.47
C ARG A 17 -1.47 3.63 -6.47
N VAL A 18 -1.51 2.31 -6.35
CA VAL A 18 -2.34 1.62 -5.34
C VAL A 18 -1.93 2.03 -3.93
N GLY A 19 -0.63 2.02 -3.61
CA GLY A 19 -0.14 2.49 -2.30
C GLY A 19 -0.53 3.92 -1.99
N LEU A 20 -0.40 4.82 -2.97
CA LEU A 20 -0.78 6.22 -2.81
C LEU A 20 -2.29 6.40 -2.60
N ALA A 21 -3.11 5.64 -3.35
CA ALA A 21 -4.56 5.66 -3.21
C ALA A 21 -5.01 5.17 -1.82
N LEU A 22 -4.36 4.12 -1.31
CA LEU A 22 -4.61 3.61 0.05
C LEU A 22 -4.30 4.66 1.11
N CYS A 23 -3.12 5.27 1.05
CA CYS A 23 -2.76 6.31 2.01
C CYS A 23 -3.70 7.52 1.93
N THR A 24 -4.04 7.95 0.70
CA THR A 24 -4.99 9.06 0.46
C THR A 24 -6.35 8.75 1.08
N TYR A 25 -6.84 7.52 0.89
CA TYR A 25 -8.10 7.07 1.46
C TYR A 25 -8.09 7.19 2.99
N LEU A 26 -7.05 6.66 3.66
CA LEU A 26 -6.96 6.68 5.12
C LEU A 26 -6.91 8.12 5.67
N LYS A 27 -6.16 9.02 5.03
CA LYS A 27 -6.09 10.43 5.46
C LYS A 27 -7.43 11.16 5.29
N ILE A 28 -8.09 11.00 4.14
CA ILE A 28 -9.30 11.78 3.80
C ILE A 28 -10.55 11.19 4.44
N HIS A 29 -10.74 9.88 4.31
CA HIS A 29 -12.00 9.23 4.66
C HIS A 29 -12.01 8.65 6.07
N ARG A 30 -10.86 8.22 6.60
CA ARG A 30 -10.74 7.79 7.99
C ARG A 30 -10.19 8.87 8.94
N GLY A 31 -9.75 10.00 8.42
CA GLY A 31 -9.20 11.10 9.22
C GLY A 31 -7.86 10.75 9.89
N THR A 32 -7.15 9.73 9.41
CA THR A 32 -5.88 9.29 10.00
C THR A 32 -4.75 10.21 9.52
N GLU A 33 -4.23 11.08 10.39
CA GLU A 33 -3.18 12.05 9.99
C GLU A 33 -1.91 11.37 9.46
N LYS A 34 -1.47 10.31 10.13
CA LYS A 34 -0.28 9.52 9.75
C LYS A 34 -0.62 8.03 9.65
N PRO A 35 -1.14 7.58 8.50
CA PRO A 35 -1.56 6.20 8.31
C PRO A 35 -0.42 5.20 8.46
N ARG A 36 -0.71 4.02 8.99
CA ARG A 36 0.24 2.92 9.18
C ARG A 36 -0.16 1.72 8.34
N MET A 37 0.75 1.25 7.48
CA MET A 37 0.57 -0.01 6.74
C MET A 37 1.50 -1.08 7.30
N SER A 38 0.96 -2.26 7.59
CA SER A 38 1.75 -3.43 7.94
C SER A 38 2.04 -4.28 6.71
N VAL A 39 3.27 -4.79 6.60
CA VAL A 39 3.69 -5.74 5.56
C VAL A 39 4.32 -6.98 6.20
N GLY A 40 3.90 -8.17 5.76
CA GLY A 40 4.44 -9.43 6.28
C GLY A 40 5.72 -9.92 5.60
N ALA A 41 6.10 -9.33 4.47
CA ALA A 41 7.38 -9.59 3.80
C ALA A 41 7.75 -8.44 2.87
N LEU A 42 9.05 -8.26 2.62
CA LEU A 42 9.56 -7.32 1.63
C LEU A 42 9.91 -8.07 0.35
N ASN A 43 9.11 -7.87 -0.69
CA ASN A 43 9.38 -8.35 -2.04
C ASN A 43 8.94 -7.27 -3.04
N PHE A 44 9.10 -7.56 -4.33
CA PHE A 44 8.75 -6.62 -5.39
C PHE A 44 7.33 -6.05 -5.25
N LEU A 45 6.33 -6.87 -4.96
CA LEU A 45 4.94 -6.42 -4.86
C LEU A 45 4.74 -5.48 -3.66
N THR A 46 5.17 -5.93 -2.48
CA THR A 46 4.94 -5.18 -1.23
C THR A 46 5.77 -3.91 -1.19
N LEU A 47 7.00 -3.92 -1.72
CA LEU A 47 7.85 -2.73 -1.80
C LEU A 47 7.29 -1.68 -2.77
N CYS A 48 6.75 -2.08 -3.93
CA CYS A 48 6.14 -1.11 -4.85
C CYS A 48 4.93 -0.40 -4.22
N VAL A 49 4.07 -1.13 -3.50
CA VAL A 49 2.95 -0.54 -2.76
C VAL A 49 3.46 0.34 -1.61
N THR A 50 4.47 -0.14 -0.87
CA THR A 50 5.11 0.58 0.24
C THR A 50 5.63 1.95 -0.19
N VAL A 51 6.34 2.03 -1.31
CA VAL A 51 6.82 3.32 -1.86
C VAL A 51 5.66 4.27 -2.13
N GLY A 52 4.58 3.78 -2.72
CA GLY A 52 3.38 4.59 -2.96
C GLY A 52 2.72 5.09 -1.68
N PHE A 53 2.63 4.23 -0.68
CA PHE A 53 2.04 4.55 0.62
C PHE A 53 2.85 5.60 1.38
N MET A 54 4.18 5.44 1.40
CA MET A 54 5.11 6.42 1.98
C MET A 54 5.06 7.76 1.26
N ALA A 55 4.93 7.76 -0.07
CA ALA A 55 4.75 8.98 -0.86
C ALA A 55 3.43 9.71 -0.56
N GLY A 56 2.44 9.05 0.06
CA GLY A 56 1.23 9.70 0.60
C GLY A 56 1.39 10.25 2.02
N GLY A 57 2.54 10.01 2.65
CA GLY A 57 2.87 10.39 4.03
C GLY A 57 2.53 9.34 5.10
N GLY A 58 2.26 8.10 4.69
CA GLY A 58 1.99 7.00 5.62
C GLY A 58 3.25 6.19 5.94
N ASP A 59 3.39 5.76 7.19
CA ASP A 59 4.50 4.91 7.63
C ASP A 59 4.21 3.43 7.36
N VAL A 60 5.25 2.65 7.07
CA VAL A 60 5.16 1.22 6.81
C VAL A 60 5.99 0.44 7.84
N TYR A 61 5.39 -0.60 8.42
CA TYR A 61 6.02 -1.43 9.45
C TYR A 61 6.05 -2.88 9.02
N MET A 62 7.16 -3.55 9.27
CA MET A 62 7.25 -5.00 9.14
C MET A 62 6.78 -5.70 10.41
N ASP A 63 5.91 -6.69 10.27
CA ASP A 63 5.48 -7.58 11.36
C ASP A 63 4.83 -6.88 12.59
N GLU A 64 4.32 -5.66 12.43
CA GLU A 64 3.54 -4.93 13.46
C GLU A 64 2.08 -4.78 13.05
N GLU A 65 1.19 -4.43 13.99
CA GLU A 65 -0.17 -4.00 13.63
C GLU A 65 -0.16 -2.63 12.93
N GLY A 66 -1.06 -2.46 11.96
CA GLY A 66 -1.27 -1.20 11.23
C GLY A 66 -2.75 -0.99 10.92
N ASP A 67 -3.09 0.23 10.50
CA ASP A 67 -4.45 0.60 10.08
C ASP A 67 -4.94 -0.28 8.93
N ILE A 68 -4.00 -0.72 8.10
CA ILE A 68 -4.19 -1.72 7.04
C ILE A 68 -3.05 -2.73 7.04
N ILE A 69 -3.33 -3.95 6.60
CA ILE A 69 -2.32 -5.01 6.47
C ILE A 69 -2.27 -5.47 5.02
N LEU A 70 -1.11 -5.33 4.39
CA LEU A 70 -0.88 -5.78 3.02
C LEU A 70 -0.40 -7.23 3.02
N LYS A 71 -1.22 -8.11 2.45
CA LYS A 71 -0.94 -9.53 2.31
C LYS A 71 -0.74 -9.90 0.86
N HIS A 72 0.09 -10.90 0.63
CA HIS A 72 0.33 -11.45 -0.69
C HIS A 72 0.57 -12.96 -0.62
N THR A 73 0.32 -13.64 -1.74
CA THR A 73 0.80 -15.00 -2.02
C THR A 73 1.31 -15.05 -3.45
N ILE A 74 2.26 -15.96 -3.71
CA ILE A 74 2.80 -16.22 -5.05
C ILE A 74 2.76 -17.74 -5.26
N GLU A 75 1.99 -18.18 -6.25
CA GLU A 75 1.79 -19.59 -6.59
C GLU A 75 1.92 -19.76 -8.10
N GLU A 76 2.79 -20.67 -8.54
CA GLU A 76 2.96 -21.03 -9.96
C GLU A 76 3.16 -19.84 -10.91
N GLY A 77 3.82 -18.77 -10.44
CA GLY A 77 4.07 -17.55 -11.22
C GLY A 77 2.92 -16.54 -11.26
N ASN A 78 1.77 -16.87 -10.66
CA ASN A 78 0.69 -15.93 -10.38
C ASN A 78 0.82 -15.39 -8.95
N ALA A 79 0.52 -14.12 -8.78
CA ALA A 79 0.47 -13.49 -7.48
C ALA A 79 -0.97 -13.09 -7.12
N ARG A 80 -1.24 -13.06 -5.83
CA ARG A 80 -2.43 -12.44 -5.25
C ARG A 80 -1.99 -11.41 -4.23
N LEU A 81 -2.62 -10.26 -4.25
CA LEU A 81 -2.42 -9.17 -3.29
C LEU A 81 -3.80 -8.78 -2.72
N TRP A 82 -3.91 -8.68 -1.41
CA TRP A 82 -5.11 -8.20 -0.73
C TRP A 82 -4.77 -7.36 0.49
N ILE A 83 -5.75 -6.60 0.95
CA ILE A 83 -5.64 -5.70 2.08
C ILE A 83 -6.62 -6.16 3.15
N GLU A 84 -6.13 -6.35 4.37
CA GLU A 84 -6.95 -6.60 5.55
C GLU A 84 -7.15 -5.28 6.33
N ASN A 85 -8.06 -5.30 7.31
CA ASN A 85 -8.52 -4.12 8.06
C ASN A 85 -9.17 -3.04 7.17
N MET A 86 -9.76 -3.46 6.05
CA MET A 86 -10.63 -2.66 5.20
C MET A 86 -11.88 -3.43 4.82
N GLU A 87 -13.02 -2.76 4.89
CA GLU A 87 -14.29 -3.27 4.42
C GLU A 87 -14.41 -3.16 2.89
N SER A 88 -15.32 -3.96 2.33
CA SER A 88 -15.50 -4.03 0.87
C SER A 88 -15.91 -2.69 0.24
N TYR A 89 -16.69 -1.86 0.95
CA TYR A 89 -17.08 -0.55 0.43
C TYR A 89 -15.91 0.44 0.44
N GLU A 90 -14.96 0.30 1.36
CA GLU A 90 -13.76 1.13 1.44
C GLU A 90 -12.81 0.82 0.29
N LEU A 91 -12.65 -0.46 -0.05
CA LEU A 91 -11.88 -0.88 -1.22
C LEU A 91 -12.45 -0.30 -2.52
N ARG A 92 -13.78 -0.17 -2.64
CA ARG A 92 -14.41 0.51 -3.79
C ARG A 92 -14.09 2.01 -3.83
N MET A 93 -13.97 2.66 -2.68
CA MET A 93 -13.55 4.06 -2.61
C MET A 93 -12.09 4.22 -3.02
N VAL A 94 -11.21 3.30 -2.60
CA VAL A 94 -9.82 3.27 -3.06
C VAL A 94 -9.74 3.08 -4.57
N GLU A 95 -10.52 2.17 -5.16
CA GLU A 95 -10.60 1.99 -6.60
C GLU A 95 -11.08 3.28 -7.30
N SER A 96 -12.08 3.96 -6.75
CA SER A 96 -12.55 5.26 -7.26
C SER A 96 -11.43 6.30 -7.28
N ILE A 97 -10.63 6.39 -6.21
CA ILE A 97 -9.45 7.26 -6.14
C ILE A 97 -8.41 6.85 -7.20
N LEU A 98 -8.13 5.56 -7.34
CA LEU A 98 -7.11 5.03 -8.24
C LEU A 98 -7.39 5.35 -9.72
N PHE A 99 -8.66 5.27 -10.13
CA PHE A 99 -9.13 5.50 -11.51
C PHE A 99 -9.63 6.94 -11.74
N SER A 100 -9.59 7.78 -10.72
CA SER A 100 -9.92 9.19 -10.81
C SER A 100 -8.98 9.93 -11.78
N ARG A 101 -9.51 10.99 -12.41
CA ARG A 101 -8.71 11.95 -13.18
C ARG A 101 -8.02 12.99 -12.31
N TYR A 102 -8.43 13.11 -11.05
CA TYR A 102 -7.83 14.03 -10.10
C TYR A 102 -6.48 13.49 -9.62
N ASN A 103 -5.52 14.40 -9.39
CA ASN A 103 -4.24 14.03 -8.83
C ASN A 103 -4.40 13.59 -7.38
N MET A 104 -3.79 12.46 -7.02
CA MET A 104 -3.65 12.05 -5.63
C MET A 104 -2.61 12.95 -4.94
N PRO A 105 -2.92 13.55 -3.78
CA PRO A 105 -1.96 14.33 -3.00
C PRO A 105 -0.72 13.50 -2.64
N ARG A 106 0.44 14.13 -2.64
CA ARG A 106 1.72 13.52 -2.23
C ARG A 106 2.32 14.32 -1.09
N ALA A 107 3.01 13.63 -0.20
CA ALA A 107 3.87 14.22 0.80
C ALA A 107 5.23 14.56 0.19
N GLU A 108 5.89 15.58 0.75
CA GLU A 108 7.20 16.06 0.29
C GLU A 108 8.16 16.24 1.47
N GLY A 109 9.46 16.15 1.20
CA GLY A 109 10.50 16.35 2.23
C GLY A 109 10.34 15.41 3.43
N GLU A 110 10.28 15.99 4.62
CA GLU A 110 10.18 15.27 5.91
C GLU A 110 8.80 14.64 6.16
N GLU A 111 7.78 15.01 5.38
CA GLU A 111 6.43 14.43 5.49
C GLU A 111 6.30 13.07 4.80
N VAL A 112 7.29 12.69 3.98
CA VAL A 112 7.32 11.37 3.34
C VAL A 112 7.46 10.29 4.42
N GLY A 113 6.59 9.28 4.34
CA GLY A 113 6.56 8.20 5.31
C GLY A 113 7.84 7.35 5.32
N SER A 114 8.04 6.65 6.43
CA SER A 114 9.21 5.80 6.66
C SER A 114 8.87 4.31 6.61
N LEU A 115 9.85 3.48 6.21
CA LEU A 115 9.78 2.03 6.31
C LEU A 115 10.58 1.56 7.52
N TRP A 116 9.91 0.93 8.48
CA TRP A 116 10.50 0.38 9.69
C TRP A 116 10.69 -1.13 9.54
N ILE A 117 11.96 -1.54 9.48
CA ILE A 117 12.37 -2.94 9.39
C ILE A 117 12.91 -3.36 10.75
N LEU A 118 12.12 -4.10 11.52
CA LEU A 118 12.63 -4.72 12.74
C LEU A 118 13.66 -5.78 12.35
N LYS A 119 14.91 -5.52 12.72
CA LYS A 119 16.00 -6.49 12.59
C LYS A 119 15.69 -7.63 13.57
N LYS A 120 15.07 -8.72 13.10
CA LYS A 120 15.07 -9.98 13.86
C LYS A 120 16.55 -10.37 14.01
N LEU A 121 17.09 -10.16 15.20
CA LEU A 121 18.31 -10.84 15.63
C LEU A 121 17.98 -12.34 15.52
N LEU A 122 18.53 -12.97 14.47
CA LEU A 122 18.60 -14.41 14.34
C LEU A 122 19.41 -14.99 15.51
#